data_AF-A0A8B9Q8Y8-F1
#
_entry.id   AF-A0A8B9Q8Y8-F1
#
_cell.length_a   1.000
_cell.length_b   1.000
_cell.length_c   1.000
_cell.angle_alpha   90.00
_cell.angle_beta   90.00
_cell.angle_gamma   90.00
#
_symmetry.space_group_name_H-M   'P 1'
#
loop_
_entity.id
_entity.type
_entity.pdbx_description
1 polymer ?
#
loop_
_entity_poly.entity_id
_entity_poly.type
_entity_poly.pdbx_seq_one_letter_code
_entity_poly.pdbx_strand_id
1 'polypeptide(L)'
;TIHYRHNYHYEVEELFQTELVKEPQEEKDFLLRRNEVFFPSFRCETCSEEEAKYRCPRCMKYSCSLLCVKKHKLALSCNGIRDKTAFVSVNEFTDLNLLSDYRFLEDVGRTADAAARDLSVHRPTTNKFINYLRNRARRHNINLKTLPIGFTKRRENSTIFNKKEQKFYWHLKLVFPHCHAEYTLKRVPEDKTLTDILKPYIDPVESDPVVCQRLKIYTMSPQSDVQILMKIENRRQNSIRYNELDASRSLLDNLKDKVIIEYPTLFVVLKTLKNDMVVLGQGKHIFISCYAILRYFSWINNN
;
A
#
# COMPACT_ATOMS: atom_id res chain seq x y z
N THR A 1 70.06 -32.37 -3.56
CA THR A 1 69.98 -30.92 -3.25
C THR A 1 68.92 -30.71 -2.18
N ILE A 2 69.36 -30.61 -0.92
CA ILE A 2 68.80 -29.89 0.26
C ILE A 2 67.24 -29.79 0.30
N HIS A 3 66.53 -30.63 1.07
CA HIS A 3 66.07 -30.44 2.47
C HIS A 3 65.33 -29.08 2.71
N TYR A 4 64.11 -29.00 3.25
CA TYR A 4 63.73 -29.42 4.61
C TYR A 4 62.19 -29.47 4.77
N ARG A 5 61.71 -30.56 5.36
CA ARG A 5 60.38 -30.72 5.98
C ARG A 5 60.67 -30.95 7.46
N HIS A 6 60.31 -30.02 8.34
CA HIS A 6 60.54 -30.15 9.78
C HIS A 6 59.30 -30.74 10.46
N ASN A 7 59.43 -31.98 10.92
CA ASN A 7 58.79 -32.49 12.14
C ASN A 7 59.73 -32.14 13.31
N TYR A 8 59.23 -31.72 14.46
CA TYR A 8 59.77 -32.15 15.75
C TYR A 8 58.70 -32.11 16.83
N HIS A 9 58.34 -33.32 17.24
CA HIS A 9 57.78 -33.71 18.52
C HIS A 9 58.91 -33.59 19.56
N TYR A 10 58.65 -33.04 20.75
CA TYR A 10 59.53 -33.18 21.91
C TYR A 10 58.69 -33.47 23.15
N GLU A 11 59.05 -34.57 23.79
CA GLU A 11 58.65 -35.06 25.11
C GLU A 11 59.03 -34.06 26.20
N VAL A 12 58.25 -34.00 27.31
CA VAL A 12 58.80 -34.11 28.68
C VAL A 12 57.70 -34.68 29.59
N GLU A 13 57.88 -35.92 30.04
CA GLU A 13 57.19 -36.51 31.20
C GLU A 13 57.93 -36.11 32.50
N GLU A 14 57.12 -35.98 33.56
CA GLU A 14 57.45 -36.07 34.99
C GLU A 14 58.53 -35.17 35.60
N LEU A 15 58.13 -34.38 36.61
CA LEU A 15 58.77 -34.37 37.93
C LEU A 15 57.92 -33.60 38.96
N PHE A 16 57.79 -34.22 40.14
CA PHE A 16 57.30 -33.72 41.43
C PHE A 16 55.82 -33.89 41.81
N GLN A 17 55.65 -34.94 42.63
CA GLN A 17 54.57 -35.21 43.56
C GLN A 17 54.33 -34.09 44.58
N THR A 18 53.06 -34.06 45.02
CA THR A 18 52.52 -33.63 46.33
C THR A 18 52.54 -32.14 46.68
N GLU A 19 51.37 -31.51 46.54
CA GLU A 19 50.75 -30.78 47.66
C GLU A 19 49.21 -30.79 47.51
N LEU A 20 48.56 -31.39 48.52
CA LEU A 20 47.11 -31.43 48.69
C LEU A 20 46.61 -30.04 49.07
N VAL A 21 46.05 -29.30 48.11
CA VAL A 21 45.17 -28.16 48.41
C VAL A 21 43.74 -28.57 48.07
N LYS A 22 42.91 -28.70 49.10
CA LYS A 22 41.48 -28.96 48.96
C LYS A 22 40.84 -27.74 48.28
N GLU A 23 40.42 -27.90 47.03
CA GLU A 23 39.56 -26.91 46.38
C GLU A 23 38.20 -26.84 47.10
N PRO A 24 37.63 -25.63 47.32
CA PRO A 24 36.36 -25.47 47.99
C PRO A 24 35.22 -26.01 47.12
N GLN A 25 34.20 -26.58 47.76
CA GLN A 25 33.00 -27.18 47.16
C GLN A 25 32.09 -26.21 46.36
N GLU A 26 32.55 -25.02 46.00
CA GLU A 26 31.77 -24.02 45.26
C GLU A 26 31.73 -24.26 43.74
N GLU A 27 32.61 -25.12 43.20
CA GLU A 27 32.72 -25.32 41.74
C GLU A 27 31.74 -26.36 41.16
N LYS A 28 31.01 -27.09 42.01
CA LYS A 28 29.98 -28.04 41.55
C LYS A 28 28.62 -27.40 41.27
N ASP A 29 28.38 -26.17 41.72
CA ASP A 29 27.16 -25.41 41.43
C ASP A 29 27.24 -24.60 40.13
N PHE A 30 28.40 -24.55 39.47
CA PHE A 30 28.60 -23.75 38.26
C PHE A 30 28.14 -24.42 36.96
N LEU A 31 28.03 -25.77 36.92
CA LEU A 31 27.68 -26.50 35.70
C LEU A 31 26.21 -26.92 35.57
N LEU A 32 25.34 -26.54 36.51
CA LEU A 32 23.88 -26.73 36.40
C LEU A 32 23.11 -25.44 36.04
N ARG A 33 23.77 -24.40 35.52
CA ARG A 33 23.13 -23.16 35.03
C ARG A 33 23.47 -22.86 33.57
N ARG A 34 23.27 -23.82 32.68
CA ARG A 34 23.52 -23.59 31.23
C ARG A 34 22.32 -23.80 30.32
N ASN A 35 21.09 -23.73 30.85
CA ASN A 35 19.86 -23.77 30.04
C ASN A 35 18.77 -22.79 30.49
N GLU A 36 19.11 -21.68 31.16
CA GLU A 36 18.17 -20.57 31.35
C GLU A 36 18.71 -19.34 30.65
N VAL A 37 18.32 -19.18 29.38
CA VAL A 37 18.30 -17.86 28.75
C VAL A 37 17.37 -17.01 29.61
N PHE A 38 17.92 -16.07 30.38
CA PHE A 38 17.14 -15.11 31.15
C PHE A 38 16.38 -14.19 30.19
N PHE A 39 15.26 -14.68 29.67
CA PHE A 39 14.28 -13.83 29.01
C PHE A 39 13.57 -13.06 30.14
N PRO A 40 13.55 -11.72 30.11
CA PRO A 40 12.67 -10.99 31.02
C PRO A 40 11.26 -11.55 30.82
N SER A 41 10.63 -12.05 31.89
CA SER A 41 9.29 -12.64 31.83
C SER A 41 8.26 -11.52 31.61
N PHE A 42 8.16 -11.06 30.38
CA PHE A 42 7.14 -10.09 30.00
C PHE A 42 5.78 -10.78 30.13
N ARG A 43 4.85 -10.19 30.88
CA ARG A 43 3.47 -10.67 30.94
C ARG A 43 2.75 -10.37 29.63
N CYS A 44 1.74 -11.16 29.30
CA CYS A 44 0.86 -10.91 28.17
C CYS A 44 0.16 -9.55 28.33
N GLU A 45 0.39 -8.59 27.43
CA GLU A 45 -0.26 -7.27 27.48
C GLU A 45 -1.73 -7.26 27.03
N THR A 46 -2.30 -8.44 26.77
CA THR A 46 -3.68 -8.60 26.28
C THR A 46 -4.62 -9.22 27.31
N CYS A 47 -4.11 -10.15 28.14
CA CYS A 47 -4.85 -10.72 29.27
C CYS A 47 -4.21 -10.44 30.63
N SER A 48 -2.91 -10.08 30.69
CA SER A 48 -2.13 -9.86 31.92
C SER A 48 -2.03 -11.05 32.89
N GLU A 49 -2.69 -12.15 32.59
CA GLU A 49 -2.75 -13.37 33.41
C GLU A 49 -1.48 -14.23 33.24
N GLU A 50 -1.12 -14.49 31.98
CA GLU A 50 -0.09 -15.46 31.61
C GLU A 50 1.18 -14.78 31.10
N GLU A 51 2.31 -15.50 31.19
CA GLU A 51 3.57 -15.07 30.58
C GLU A 51 3.47 -14.98 29.05
N ALA A 52 4.10 -13.96 28.48
CA ALA A 52 4.10 -13.75 27.04
C ALA A 52 5.00 -14.76 26.34
N LYS A 53 4.47 -15.38 25.28
CA LYS A 53 5.18 -16.35 24.44
C LYS A 53 5.50 -15.79 23.06
N TYR A 54 4.79 -14.75 22.63
CA TYR A 54 4.87 -14.19 21.29
C TYR A 54 4.98 -12.67 21.35
N ARG A 55 5.63 -12.08 20.34
CA ARG A 55 5.75 -10.63 20.15
C ARG A 55 5.28 -10.25 18.75
N CYS A 56 4.39 -9.27 18.65
CA CYS A 56 3.86 -8.82 17.36
C CYS A 56 4.92 -8.03 16.58
N PRO A 57 5.23 -8.36 15.31
CA PRO A 57 6.31 -7.68 14.57
C PRO A 57 5.92 -6.28 14.05
N ARG A 58 4.63 -5.91 14.10
CA ARG A 58 4.14 -4.56 13.74
C ARG A 58 4.20 -3.59 14.93
N CYS A 59 3.55 -3.95 16.03
CA CYS A 59 3.35 -3.06 17.19
C CYS A 59 4.15 -3.49 18.42
N MET A 60 4.99 -4.52 18.31
CA MET A 60 5.85 -5.04 19.39
C MET A 60 5.12 -5.56 20.64
N LYS A 61 3.78 -5.65 20.61
CA LYS A 61 2.96 -6.11 21.73
C LYS A 61 3.20 -7.59 22.08
N TYR A 62 3.36 -7.86 23.36
CA TYR A 62 3.58 -9.20 23.91
C TYR A 62 2.25 -9.94 24.16
N SER A 63 2.20 -11.23 23.84
CA SER A 63 1.00 -12.06 23.96
C SER A 63 1.32 -13.52 24.33
N CYS A 64 0.46 -14.17 25.12
CA CYS A 64 0.65 -15.55 25.57
C CYS A 64 0.07 -16.62 24.63
N SER A 65 -0.95 -16.29 23.83
CA SER A 65 -1.72 -17.26 23.04
C SER A 65 -2.29 -16.66 21.76
N LEU A 66 -2.75 -17.51 20.83
CA LEU A 66 -3.38 -17.09 19.58
C LEU A 66 -4.63 -16.23 19.81
N LEU A 67 -5.39 -16.50 20.88
CA LEU A 67 -6.55 -15.67 21.25
C LEU A 67 -6.12 -14.25 21.61
N CYS A 68 -5.04 -14.11 22.39
CA CYS A 68 -4.46 -12.81 22.71
C CYS A 68 -3.86 -12.10 21.47
N VAL A 69 -3.28 -12.87 20.54
CA VAL A 69 -2.83 -12.31 19.25
C VAL A 69 -4.01 -11.74 18.46
N LYS A 70 -5.10 -12.49 18.31
CA LYS A 70 -6.29 -12.03 17.57
C LYS A 70 -6.98 -10.85 18.25
N LYS A 71 -7.12 -10.90 19.58
CA LYS A 71 -7.76 -9.84 20.37
C LYS A 71 -7.03 -8.50 20.22
N HIS A 72 -5.70 -8.46 20.32
CA HIS A 72 -4.99 -7.18 20.13
C HIS A 72 -5.01 -6.71 18.68
N LYS A 73 -4.95 -7.63 17.69
CA LYS A 73 -5.04 -7.26 16.28
C LYS A 73 -6.37 -6.57 15.97
N LEU A 74 -7.46 -7.07 16.54
CA LEU A 74 -8.77 -6.46 16.40
C LEU A 74 -8.87 -5.13 17.17
N ALA A 75 -8.45 -5.09 18.43
CA ALA A 75 -8.55 -3.90 19.28
C ALA A 75 -7.70 -2.71 18.78
N LEU A 76 -6.52 -2.98 18.21
CA LEU A 76 -5.59 -1.96 17.70
C LEU A 76 -5.62 -1.81 16.19
N SER A 77 -6.55 -2.47 15.49
CA SER A 77 -6.56 -2.56 14.02
C SER A 77 -5.18 -2.90 13.42
N CYS A 78 -4.44 -3.80 14.09
CA CYS A 78 -3.08 -4.16 13.73
C CYS A 78 -3.05 -5.33 12.75
N ASN A 79 -2.41 -5.14 11.58
CA ASN A 79 -2.26 -6.20 10.57
C ASN A 79 -1.24 -7.29 10.98
N GLY A 80 -0.39 -7.01 11.97
CA GLY A 80 0.65 -7.93 12.44
C GLY A 80 1.80 -8.14 11.46
N ILE A 81 1.99 -7.25 10.48
CA ILE A 81 3.08 -7.29 9.50
C ILE A 81 4.04 -6.14 9.79
N ARG A 82 5.33 -6.44 9.99
CA ARG A 82 6.36 -5.41 10.23
C ARG A 82 6.37 -4.38 9.11
N ASP A 83 6.43 -3.10 9.48
CA ASP A 83 6.72 -2.05 8.52
C ASP A 83 8.20 -2.11 8.13
N LYS A 84 8.52 -2.62 6.94
CA LYS A 84 9.90 -2.63 6.44
C LYS A 84 10.40 -1.22 6.09
N THR A 85 9.49 -0.27 5.89
CA THR A 85 9.78 1.08 5.38
C THR A 85 9.52 2.18 6.41
N ALA A 86 9.38 1.82 7.69
CA ALA A 86 9.23 2.81 8.74
C ALA A 86 10.46 3.72 8.80
N PHE A 87 10.22 5.03 8.84
CA PHE A 87 11.29 6.01 8.98
C PHE A 87 11.97 5.85 10.33
N VAL A 88 13.31 5.85 10.31
CA VAL A 88 14.17 5.87 11.50
C VAL A 88 15.05 7.09 11.36
N SER A 89 15.09 7.93 12.40
CA SER A 89 15.94 9.11 12.40
C SER A 89 17.41 8.70 12.34
N VAL A 90 18.27 9.56 11.77
CA VAL A 90 19.71 9.25 11.65
C VAL A 90 20.35 8.97 13.00
N ASN A 91 19.87 9.64 14.06
CA ASN A 91 20.38 9.46 15.43
C ASN A 91 20.01 8.10 16.05
N GLU A 92 18.92 7.49 15.61
CA GLU A 92 18.43 6.19 16.10
C GLU A 92 18.77 5.05 15.12
N PHE A 93 19.49 5.36 14.04
CA PHE A 93 19.83 4.39 13.01
C PHE A 93 20.97 3.48 13.49
N THR A 94 20.65 2.18 13.66
CA THR A 94 21.59 1.17 14.13
C THR A 94 21.98 0.19 13.02
N ASP A 95 23.02 -0.62 13.24
CA ASP A 95 23.44 -1.68 12.32
C ASP A 95 22.31 -2.68 12.01
N LEU A 96 21.37 -2.88 12.94
CA LEU A 96 20.18 -3.71 12.72
C LEU A 96 19.22 -3.09 11.69
N ASN A 97 19.14 -1.75 11.64
CA ASN A 97 18.37 -1.05 10.61
C ASN A 97 19.04 -1.21 9.24
N LEU A 98 20.37 -1.03 9.19
CA LEU A 98 21.14 -1.24 7.97
C LEU A 98 20.98 -2.65 7.40
N LEU A 99 21.09 -3.68 8.24
CA LEU A 99 20.89 -5.08 7.83
C LEU A 99 19.45 -5.34 7.35
N SER A 100 18.47 -4.73 7.99
CA SER A 100 17.06 -4.80 7.56
C SER A 100 16.89 -4.20 6.16
N ASP A 101 17.49 -3.04 5.92
CA ASP A 101 17.41 -2.33 4.64
C ASP A 101 18.14 -3.08 3.52
N TYR A 102 19.33 -3.60 3.81
CA TYR A 102 20.08 -4.45 2.88
C TYR A 102 19.26 -5.67 2.45
N ARG A 103 18.68 -6.41 3.41
CA ARG A 103 17.82 -7.57 3.13
C ARG A 103 16.56 -7.18 2.36
N PHE A 104 15.98 -6.02 2.68
CA PHE A 104 14.84 -5.50 1.93
C PHE A 104 15.21 -5.23 0.46
N LEU A 105 16.37 -4.61 0.20
CA LEU A 105 16.84 -4.38 -1.17
C LEU A 105 17.15 -5.68 -1.91
N GLU A 106 17.72 -6.68 -1.24
CA GLU A 106 17.89 -8.01 -1.83
C GLU A 106 16.54 -8.67 -2.17
N ASP A 107 15.57 -8.66 -1.25
CA ASP A 107 14.22 -9.20 -1.47
C ASP A 107 13.56 -8.51 -2.68
N VAL A 108 13.66 -7.19 -2.76
CA VAL A 108 13.15 -6.39 -3.89
C VAL A 108 13.87 -6.77 -5.18
N GLY A 109 15.20 -6.92 -5.15
CA GLY A 109 16.00 -7.35 -6.28
C GLY A 109 15.59 -8.73 -6.80
N ARG A 110 15.47 -9.72 -5.90
CA ARG A 110 15.00 -11.08 -6.21
C ARG A 110 13.59 -11.07 -6.81
N THR A 111 12.70 -10.24 -6.27
CA THR A 111 11.32 -10.12 -6.77
C THR A 111 11.28 -9.50 -8.16
N ALA A 112 12.05 -8.44 -8.40
CA ALA A 112 12.15 -7.79 -9.70
C ALA A 112 12.76 -8.72 -10.75
N ASP A 113 13.80 -9.45 -10.40
CA ASP A 113 14.47 -10.43 -11.23
C ASP A 113 13.57 -11.64 -11.56
N ALA A 114 12.82 -12.14 -10.58
CA ALA A 114 11.78 -13.15 -10.81
C ALA A 114 10.69 -12.65 -11.78
N ALA A 115 10.23 -11.41 -11.61
CA ALA A 115 9.24 -10.80 -12.52
C ALA A 115 9.80 -10.57 -13.93
N ALA A 116 11.07 -10.18 -14.05
CA ALA A 116 11.75 -9.98 -15.34
C ALA A 116 11.91 -11.30 -16.12
N ARG A 117 12.08 -12.43 -15.43
CA ARG A 117 12.10 -13.76 -16.03
C ARG A 117 10.71 -14.32 -16.33
N ASP A 118 9.65 -13.73 -15.78
CA ASP A 118 8.28 -14.20 -16.01
C ASP A 118 7.83 -13.86 -17.44
N LEU A 119 7.88 -14.88 -18.30
CA LEU A 119 7.43 -14.79 -19.69
C LEU A 119 5.96 -14.36 -19.82
N SER A 120 5.12 -14.56 -18.80
CA SER A 120 3.72 -14.11 -18.83
C SER A 120 3.59 -12.58 -18.78
N VAL A 121 4.56 -11.90 -18.14
CA VAL A 121 4.64 -10.44 -18.06
C VAL A 121 5.21 -9.86 -19.35
N HIS A 122 6.19 -10.55 -19.95
CA HIS A 122 6.91 -10.08 -21.14
C HIS A 122 6.36 -10.56 -22.47
N ARG A 123 5.48 -11.57 -22.50
CA ARG A 123 4.83 -12.01 -23.75
C ARG A 123 4.01 -10.83 -24.28
N PRO A 124 4.29 -10.33 -25.49
CA PRO A 124 3.42 -9.38 -26.16
C PRO A 124 2.12 -10.12 -26.46
N THR A 125 1.19 -10.09 -25.53
CA THR A 125 -0.16 -10.53 -25.82
C THR A 125 -0.73 -9.42 -26.68
N THR A 126 -0.59 -9.56 -28.01
CA THR A 126 -1.40 -8.80 -28.96
C THR A 126 -2.83 -9.25 -28.77
N ASN A 127 -3.43 -8.77 -27.69
CA ASN A 127 -4.78 -9.12 -27.33
C ASN A 127 -5.66 -8.31 -28.27
N LYS A 128 -6.04 -8.92 -29.40
CA LYS A 128 -6.87 -8.31 -30.45
C LYS A 128 -8.11 -7.64 -29.82
N PHE A 129 -8.66 -8.25 -28.77
CA PHE A 129 -9.78 -7.71 -28.01
C PHE A 129 -9.44 -6.39 -27.28
N ILE A 130 -8.25 -6.28 -26.68
CA ILE A 130 -7.82 -5.04 -26.02
C ILE A 130 -7.50 -3.93 -27.02
N ASN A 131 -6.85 -4.26 -28.12
CA ASN A 131 -6.64 -3.29 -29.19
C ASN A 131 -7.99 -2.83 -29.78
N TYR A 132 -8.94 -3.75 -29.92
CA TYR A 132 -10.31 -3.44 -30.32
C TYR A 132 -10.99 -2.49 -29.34
N LEU A 133 -10.98 -2.78 -28.03
CA LEU A 133 -11.55 -1.91 -27.00
C LEU A 133 -10.90 -0.52 -27.01
N ARG A 134 -9.56 -0.46 -27.09
CA ARG A 134 -8.82 0.81 -27.14
C ARG A 134 -9.18 1.63 -28.37
N ASN A 135 -9.28 0.99 -29.53
CA ASN A 135 -9.65 1.66 -30.78
C ASN A 135 -11.09 2.17 -30.72
N ARG A 136 -12.02 1.43 -30.10
CA ARG A 136 -13.39 1.89 -29.87
C ARG A 136 -13.41 3.07 -28.91
N ALA A 137 -12.69 3.01 -27.79
CA ALA A 137 -12.63 4.10 -26.82
C ALA A 137 -12.10 5.40 -27.46
N ARG A 138 -11.08 5.30 -28.32
CA ARG A 138 -10.55 6.44 -29.07
C ARG A 138 -11.58 7.12 -29.96
N ARG A 139 -12.55 6.40 -30.53
CA ARG A 139 -13.64 7.00 -31.32
C ARG A 139 -14.60 7.84 -30.48
N HIS A 140 -14.69 7.55 -29.19
CA HIS A 140 -15.44 8.36 -28.22
C HIS A 140 -14.55 9.40 -27.51
N ASN A 141 -13.35 9.69 -28.03
CA ASN A 141 -12.33 10.53 -27.41
C ASN A 141 -11.91 10.10 -25.98
N ILE A 142 -11.96 8.80 -25.70
CA ILE A 142 -11.53 8.24 -24.42
C ILE A 142 -10.14 7.62 -24.59
N ASN A 143 -9.17 8.07 -23.80
CA ASN A 143 -7.83 7.50 -23.80
C ASN A 143 -7.74 6.31 -22.83
N LEU A 144 -8.10 5.13 -23.33
CA LEU A 144 -8.04 3.89 -22.56
C LEU A 144 -6.63 3.27 -22.56
N LYS A 145 -5.98 3.28 -21.41
CA LYS A 145 -4.71 2.59 -21.15
C LYS A 145 -4.97 1.25 -20.46
N THR A 146 -4.15 0.26 -20.75
CA THR A 146 -4.22 -1.07 -20.13
C THR A 146 -2.96 -1.35 -19.31
N LEU A 147 -3.13 -1.99 -18.16
CA LEU A 147 -2.08 -2.46 -17.28
C LEU A 147 -1.60 -3.86 -17.70
N PRO A 148 -0.36 -4.24 -17.33
CA PRO A 148 0.12 -5.61 -17.49
C PRO A 148 -0.79 -6.65 -16.80
N ILE A 149 -0.75 -7.90 -17.28
CA ILE A 149 -1.65 -8.99 -16.85
C ILE A 149 -1.59 -9.29 -15.34
N GLY A 150 -0.42 -9.11 -14.71
CA GLY A 150 -0.22 -9.37 -13.28
C GLY A 150 -0.95 -8.41 -12.34
N PHE A 151 -1.44 -7.26 -12.83
CA PHE A 151 -2.10 -6.28 -11.98
C PHE A 151 -3.52 -6.74 -11.58
N THR A 152 -3.87 -6.57 -10.30
CA THR A 152 -5.23 -6.88 -9.78
C THR A 152 -6.30 -6.12 -10.55
N LYS A 153 -6.08 -4.83 -10.79
CA LYS A 153 -6.97 -3.98 -11.60
C LYS A 153 -7.22 -4.54 -13.00
N ARG A 154 -6.22 -5.19 -13.60
CA ARG A 154 -6.34 -5.83 -14.92
C ARG A 154 -7.21 -7.10 -14.84
N ARG A 155 -7.01 -7.92 -13.81
CA ARG A 155 -7.73 -9.17 -13.58
C ARG A 155 -9.21 -8.96 -13.24
N GLU A 156 -9.52 -7.89 -12.51
CA GLU A 156 -10.89 -7.55 -12.11
C GLU A 156 -11.71 -6.92 -13.24
N ASN A 157 -11.04 -6.35 -14.24
CA ASN A 157 -11.70 -5.58 -15.29
C ASN A 157 -12.69 -6.43 -16.09
N SER A 158 -13.97 -6.08 -16.02
CA SER A 158 -15.06 -6.70 -16.76
C SER A 158 -15.64 -5.79 -17.86
N THR A 159 -14.89 -4.77 -18.28
CA THR A 159 -15.33 -3.82 -19.32
C THR A 159 -15.42 -4.51 -20.68
N ILE A 160 -16.57 -4.36 -21.34
CA ILE A 160 -16.83 -4.92 -22.67
C ILE A 160 -17.45 -3.87 -23.58
N PHE A 161 -17.34 -4.07 -24.89
CA PHE A 161 -18.01 -3.25 -25.90
C PHE A 161 -18.99 -4.13 -26.69
N ASN A 162 -20.28 -3.80 -26.64
CA ASN A 162 -21.31 -4.53 -27.36
C ASN A 162 -21.33 -4.08 -28.83
N LYS A 163 -21.02 -4.99 -29.75
CA LYS A 163 -20.96 -4.70 -31.19
C LYS A 163 -22.34 -4.45 -31.81
N LYS A 164 -23.41 -5.03 -31.28
CA LYS A 164 -24.76 -4.84 -31.84
C LYS A 164 -25.27 -3.44 -31.53
N GLU A 165 -25.11 -3.02 -30.29
CA GLU A 165 -25.61 -1.73 -29.80
C GLU A 165 -24.62 -0.58 -29.99
N GLN A 166 -23.36 -0.88 -30.33
CA GLN A 166 -22.27 0.11 -30.40
C GLN A 166 -22.03 0.88 -29.09
N LYS A 167 -22.25 0.23 -27.94
CA LYS A 167 -22.12 0.83 -26.60
C LYS A 167 -21.09 0.14 -25.73
N PHE A 168 -20.42 0.89 -24.86
CA PHE A 168 -19.63 0.34 -23.78
C PHE A 168 -20.48 -0.10 -22.59
N TYR A 169 -20.06 -1.21 -22.00
CA TYR A 169 -20.48 -1.66 -20.68
C TYR A 169 -19.25 -1.65 -19.78
N TRP A 170 -19.17 -0.62 -18.94
CA TRP A 170 -18.01 -0.34 -18.11
C TRP A 170 -18.02 -1.19 -16.84
N HIS A 171 -16.82 -1.60 -16.44
CA HIS A 171 -16.54 -1.90 -15.04
C HIS A 171 -16.32 -0.56 -14.33
N LEU A 172 -16.93 -0.32 -13.17
CA LEU A 172 -16.71 0.91 -12.40
C LEU A 172 -16.34 0.55 -10.97
N LYS A 173 -15.41 1.31 -10.41
CA LYS A 173 -15.11 1.27 -8.97
C LYS A 173 -15.60 2.57 -8.33
N LEU A 174 -16.50 2.47 -7.37
CA LEU A 174 -16.95 3.56 -6.53
C LEU A 174 -16.16 3.54 -5.22
N VAL A 175 -15.58 4.67 -4.87
CA VAL A 175 -14.83 4.85 -3.62
C VAL A 175 -15.51 5.96 -2.83
N PHE A 176 -15.83 5.67 -1.57
CA PHE A 176 -16.40 6.59 -0.60
C PHE A 176 -15.35 6.81 0.50
N PRO A 177 -14.47 7.84 0.35
CA PRO A 177 -13.35 8.04 1.25
C PRO A 177 -13.78 8.22 2.71
N HIS A 178 -14.90 8.93 2.94
CA HIS A 178 -15.37 9.28 4.29
C HIS A 178 -15.81 8.06 5.10
N CYS A 179 -16.30 7.03 4.44
CA CYS A 179 -16.76 5.79 5.07
C CYS A 179 -15.78 4.62 4.88
N HIS A 180 -14.62 4.86 4.27
CA HIS A 180 -13.66 3.83 3.86
C HIS A 180 -14.34 2.65 3.15
N ALA A 181 -15.32 2.97 2.28
CA ALA A 181 -16.14 1.99 1.59
C ALA A 181 -15.82 1.99 0.10
N GLU A 182 -15.71 0.79 -0.48
CA GLU A 182 -15.47 0.60 -1.90
C GLU A 182 -16.51 -0.37 -2.45
N TYR A 183 -17.04 -0.05 -3.64
CA TYR A 183 -18.00 -0.88 -4.35
C TYR A 183 -17.59 -1.04 -5.80
N THR A 184 -17.82 -2.23 -6.35
CA THR A 184 -17.49 -2.55 -7.74
C THR A 184 -18.77 -2.85 -8.50
N LEU A 185 -19.01 -2.05 -9.54
CA LEU A 185 -20.12 -2.22 -10.47
C LEU A 185 -19.64 -2.87 -11.76
N LYS A 186 -20.34 -3.90 -12.20
CA LYS A 186 -20.03 -4.62 -13.44
C LYS A 186 -21.09 -4.33 -14.49
N ARG A 187 -20.65 -4.16 -15.74
CA ARG A 187 -21.51 -3.98 -16.92
C ARG A 187 -22.43 -2.76 -16.83
N VAL A 188 -21.89 -1.62 -16.42
CA VAL A 188 -22.63 -0.35 -16.37
C VAL A 188 -22.72 0.24 -17.77
N PRO A 189 -23.92 0.49 -18.32
CA PRO A 189 -24.07 1.11 -19.64
C PRO A 189 -23.51 2.53 -19.67
N GLU A 190 -22.95 2.94 -20.81
CA GLU A 190 -22.35 4.27 -20.98
C GLU A 190 -23.36 5.43 -21.02
N ASP A 191 -24.62 5.14 -21.33
CA ASP A 191 -25.73 6.08 -21.47
C ASP A 191 -26.41 6.43 -20.15
N LYS A 192 -26.17 5.67 -19.08
CA LYS A 192 -26.70 6.00 -17.75
C LYS A 192 -26.07 7.27 -17.22
N THR A 193 -26.86 8.10 -16.54
CA THR A 193 -26.34 9.26 -15.82
C THR A 193 -25.62 8.82 -14.56
N LEU A 194 -24.69 9.66 -14.08
CA LEU A 194 -24.02 9.37 -12.81
C LEU A 194 -24.99 9.39 -11.62
N THR A 195 -26.05 10.21 -11.69
CA THR A 195 -27.12 10.22 -10.68
C THR A 195 -27.82 8.86 -10.62
N ASP A 196 -28.20 8.29 -11.77
CA ASP A 196 -28.84 6.97 -11.83
C ASP A 196 -27.91 5.84 -11.34
N ILE A 197 -26.60 5.96 -11.60
CA ILE A 197 -25.60 4.99 -11.15
C ILE A 197 -25.43 5.04 -9.62
N LEU A 198 -25.53 6.23 -9.02
CA LEU A 198 -25.35 6.44 -7.58
C LEU A 198 -26.63 6.29 -6.78
N LYS A 199 -27.80 6.32 -7.42
CA LYS A 199 -29.11 6.19 -6.77
C LYS A 199 -29.19 4.99 -5.81
N PRO A 200 -28.75 3.77 -6.17
CA PRO A 200 -28.79 2.61 -5.27
C PRO A 200 -27.81 2.65 -4.08
N TYR A 201 -26.99 3.70 -3.97
CA TYR A 201 -26.00 3.88 -2.90
C TYR A 201 -26.28 5.08 -2.01
N ILE A 202 -26.89 6.13 -2.57
CA ILE A 202 -27.12 7.40 -1.88
C ILE A 202 -28.60 7.54 -1.50
N ASP A 203 -29.52 7.02 -2.33
CA ASP A 203 -30.96 7.17 -2.10
C ASP A 203 -31.41 6.29 -0.92
N PRO A 204 -32.01 6.86 0.14
CA PRO A 204 -32.48 6.11 1.30
C PRO A 204 -33.54 5.06 0.96
N VAL A 205 -34.25 5.20 -0.17
CA VAL A 205 -35.36 4.32 -0.56
C VAL A 205 -34.89 3.14 -1.41
N GLU A 206 -33.93 3.36 -2.32
CA GLU A 206 -33.43 2.33 -3.23
C GLU A 206 -32.19 1.59 -2.73
N SER A 207 -31.50 2.13 -1.72
CA SER A 207 -30.27 1.53 -1.19
C SER A 207 -30.55 0.34 -0.28
N ASP A 208 -29.71 -0.69 -0.38
CA ASP A 208 -29.69 -1.80 0.58
C ASP A 208 -29.46 -1.26 2.01
N PRO A 209 -30.23 -1.71 3.03
CA PRO A 209 -30.09 -1.26 4.42
C PRO A 209 -28.65 -1.31 4.96
N VAL A 210 -27.86 -2.32 4.56
CA VAL A 210 -26.46 -2.48 4.98
C VAL A 210 -25.57 -1.42 4.33
N VAL A 211 -25.83 -1.11 3.05
CA VAL A 211 -25.10 -0.06 2.31
C VAL A 211 -25.48 1.32 2.85
N CYS A 212 -26.77 1.55 3.09
CA CYS A 212 -27.30 2.77 3.68
C CYS A 212 -26.68 3.05 5.06
N GLN A 213 -26.56 2.03 5.92
CA GLN A 213 -25.91 2.17 7.22
C GLN A 213 -24.43 2.55 7.09
N ARG A 214 -23.70 1.94 6.14
CA ARG A 214 -22.29 2.26 5.88
C ARG A 214 -22.11 3.65 5.27
N LEU A 215 -23.06 4.09 4.44
CA LEU A 215 -23.02 5.35 3.71
C LEU A 215 -23.91 6.44 4.34
N LYS A 216 -24.27 6.29 5.62
CA LYS A 216 -25.22 7.17 6.33
C LYS A 216 -24.91 8.66 6.17
N ILE A 217 -23.64 9.03 6.17
CA ILE A 217 -23.18 10.42 6.00
C ILE A 217 -23.62 10.98 4.63
N TYR A 218 -23.57 10.17 3.58
CA TYR A 218 -23.97 10.54 2.23
C TYR A 218 -25.49 10.52 2.05
N THR A 219 -26.18 9.54 2.64
CA THR A 219 -27.65 9.44 2.58
C THR A 219 -28.35 10.57 3.34
N MET A 220 -27.79 11.02 4.47
CA MET A 220 -28.35 12.12 5.27
C MET A 220 -27.99 13.50 4.73
N SER A 221 -27.03 13.60 3.81
CA SER A 221 -26.62 14.87 3.21
C SER A 221 -27.49 15.21 2.00
N PRO A 222 -27.73 16.51 1.72
CA PRO A 222 -28.37 16.92 0.48
C PRO A 222 -27.62 16.41 -0.75
N GLN A 223 -28.34 15.98 -1.79
CA GLN A 223 -27.73 15.54 -3.05
C GLN A 223 -26.87 16.64 -3.70
N SER A 224 -27.17 17.92 -3.42
CA SER A 224 -26.39 19.08 -3.87
C SER A 224 -24.96 19.12 -3.30
N ASP A 225 -24.72 18.44 -2.18
CA ASP A 225 -23.44 18.46 -1.48
C ASP A 225 -22.54 17.30 -1.91
N VAL A 226 -23.08 16.36 -2.69
CA VAL A 226 -22.33 15.25 -3.25
C VAL A 226 -21.58 15.72 -4.51
N GLN A 227 -20.26 15.61 -4.47
CA GLN A 227 -19.37 15.77 -5.61
C GLN A 227 -18.83 14.42 -6.06
N ILE A 228 -18.75 14.25 -7.38
CA ILE A 228 -18.18 13.06 -7.99
C ILE A 228 -16.87 13.46 -8.63
N LEU A 229 -15.79 12.81 -8.19
CA LEU A 229 -14.44 13.14 -8.60
C LEU A 229 -13.79 11.95 -9.30
N MET A 230 -12.94 12.21 -10.29
CA MET A 230 -12.11 11.19 -10.93
C MET A 230 -10.66 11.64 -10.94
N LYS A 231 -9.74 10.77 -10.50
CA LYS A 231 -8.30 11.06 -10.50
C LYS A 231 -7.81 11.36 -11.91
N ILE A 232 -6.99 12.39 -12.04
CA ILE A 232 -6.33 12.72 -13.32
C ILE A 232 -5.04 11.93 -13.45
N GLU A 233 -4.94 11.18 -14.54
CA GLU A 233 -3.78 10.35 -14.84
C GLU A 233 -2.74 11.08 -15.70
N ASN A 234 -1.46 10.68 -15.57
CA ASN A 234 -0.30 11.21 -16.30
C ASN A 234 0.02 12.71 -16.07
N ARG A 235 -0.13 13.23 -14.85
CA ARG A 235 0.39 14.57 -14.52
C ARG A 235 1.90 14.54 -14.29
N ARG A 236 2.57 15.64 -14.64
CA ARG A 236 3.98 15.88 -14.28
C ARG A 236 4.15 15.83 -12.76
N GLN A 237 5.24 15.23 -12.29
CA GLN A 237 5.58 15.07 -10.87
C GLN A 237 4.57 14.24 -10.06
N ASN A 238 3.73 13.43 -10.69
CA ASN A 238 2.71 12.60 -10.02
C ASN A 238 1.78 13.37 -9.06
N SER A 239 1.60 14.68 -9.27
CA SER A 239 0.70 15.48 -8.43
C SER A 239 -0.72 14.91 -8.49
N ILE A 240 -1.28 14.54 -7.34
CA ILE A 240 -2.63 14.00 -7.26
C ILE A 240 -3.61 15.16 -7.43
N ARG A 241 -4.43 15.10 -8.48
CA ARG A 241 -5.54 16.02 -8.70
C ARG A 241 -6.75 15.26 -9.20
N TYR A 242 -7.91 15.88 -9.05
CA TYR A 242 -9.18 15.30 -9.44
C TYR A 242 -9.91 16.18 -10.46
N ASN A 243 -10.58 15.55 -11.41
CA ASN A 243 -11.60 16.16 -12.25
C ASN A 243 -12.95 16.03 -11.58
N GLU A 244 -13.70 17.13 -11.50
CA GLU A 244 -15.11 17.07 -11.13
C GLU A 244 -15.94 16.53 -12.31
N LEU A 245 -16.83 15.60 -12.00
CA LEU A 245 -17.77 15.00 -12.94
C LEU A 245 -19.16 15.58 -12.71
N ASP A 246 -19.91 15.76 -13.79
CA ASP A 246 -21.26 16.28 -13.77
C ASP A 246 -22.25 15.13 -13.52
N ALA A 247 -22.97 15.19 -12.40
CA ALA A 247 -23.92 14.15 -11.98
C ALA A 247 -25.09 13.98 -12.96
N SER A 248 -25.46 15.05 -13.68
CA SER A 248 -26.60 15.07 -14.61
C SER A 248 -26.28 14.47 -15.98
N ARG A 249 -25.00 14.40 -16.35
CA ARG A 249 -24.56 13.90 -17.65
C ARG A 249 -24.38 12.39 -17.66
N SER A 250 -24.40 11.83 -18.87
CA SER A 250 -24.12 10.42 -19.09
C SER A 250 -22.70 10.05 -18.63
N LEU A 251 -22.49 8.77 -18.34
CA LEU A 251 -21.16 8.24 -18.05
C LEU A 251 -20.22 8.49 -19.24
N LEU A 252 -20.69 8.31 -20.48
CA LEU A 252 -19.90 8.55 -21.69
C LEU A 252 -19.38 9.99 -21.77
N ASP A 253 -20.27 10.97 -21.60
CA ASP A 253 -19.91 12.40 -21.68
C ASP A 253 -18.92 12.78 -20.59
N ASN A 254 -19.09 12.21 -19.40
CA ASN A 254 -18.16 12.38 -18.31
C ASN A 254 -16.81 11.72 -18.57
N LEU A 255 -16.73 10.62 -19.32
CA LEU A 255 -15.45 9.96 -19.60
C LEU A 255 -14.73 10.54 -20.83
N LYS A 256 -15.42 11.32 -21.66
CA LYS A 256 -14.86 11.98 -22.84
C LYS A 256 -13.67 12.87 -22.48
N ASP A 257 -12.65 12.84 -23.32
CA ASP A 257 -11.39 13.58 -23.19
C ASP A 257 -10.59 13.27 -21.89
N LYS A 258 -10.97 12.21 -21.17
CA LYS A 258 -10.26 11.71 -19.98
C LYS A 258 -9.38 10.51 -20.30
N VAL A 259 -8.36 10.33 -19.47
CA VAL A 259 -7.51 9.13 -19.51
C VAL A 259 -8.01 8.13 -18.48
N ILE A 260 -8.27 6.90 -18.90
CA ILE A 260 -8.74 5.81 -18.04
C ILE A 260 -7.69 4.70 -18.07
N ILE A 261 -7.31 4.20 -16.89
CA ILE A 261 -6.43 3.02 -16.77
C ILE A 261 -7.29 1.83 -16.37
N GLU A 262 -7.44 0.86 -17.28
CA GLU A 262 -8.34 -0.31 -17.24
C GLU A 262 -9.83 0.02 -17.17
N TYR A 263 -10.24 0.68 -16.10
CA TYR A 263 -11.62 1.07 -15.84
C TYR A 263 -11.69 2.32 -14.95
N PRO A 264 -12.78 3.12 -15.03
CA PRO A 264 -12.95 4.32 -14.21
C PRO A 264 -13.05 4.03 -12.72
N THR A 265 -12.44 4.90 -11.92
CA THR A 265 -12.59 4.92 -10.47
C THR A 265 -13.17 6.27 -10.07
N LEU A 266 -14.38 6.25 -9.52
CA LEU A 266 -15.16 7.41 -9.14
C LEU A 266 -15.10 7.58 -7.62
N PHE A 267 -14.71 8.76 -7.17
CA PHE A 267 -14.67 9.16 -5.78
C PHE A 267 -15.91 9.97 -5.47
N VAL A 268 -16.75 9.47 -4.57
CA VAL A 268 -17.96 10.16 -4.13
C VAL A 268 -17.65 10.85 -2.81
N VAL A 269 -17.73 12.18 -2.81
CA VAL A 269 -17.21 13.01 -1.72
C VAL A 269 -18.21 14.10 -1.39
N LEU A 270 -18.32 14.47 -0.12
CA LEU A 270 -19.12 15.62 0.29
C LEU A 270 -18.29 16.89 0.20
N LYS A 271 -18.88 17.98 -0.32
CA LYS A 271 -18.24 19.31 -0.44
C LYS A 271 -17.66 19.79 0.90
N THR A 272 -18.38 19.51 1.98
CA THR A 272 -18.02 19.90 3.36
C THR A 272 -16.78 19.17 3.89
N LEU A 273 -16.45 18.00 3.35
CA LEU A 273 -15.37 17.13 3.84
C LEU A 273 -14.23 17.00 2.83
N LYS A 274 -14.06 17.97 1.92
CA LYS A 274 -13.14 17.91 0.77
C LYS A 274 -11.65 18.14 1.13
N ASN A 275 -11.30 18.29 2.40
CA ASN A 275 -10.05 18.94 2.85
C ASN A 275 -8.75 18.40 2.21
N ASP A 276 -8.69 17.13 1.81
CA ASP A 276 -7.48 16.53 1.23
C ASP A 276 -7.51 16.34 -0.31
N MET A 277 -8.61 16.69 -1.00
CA MET A 277 -8.79 16.43 -2.45
C MET A 277 -8.77 17.71 -3.29
N VAL A 278 -7.64 17.95 -3.96
CA VAL A 278 -7.44 19.10 -4.85
C VAL A 278 -8.11 18.87 -6.21
N VAL A 279 -9.20 19.60 -6.48
CA VAL A 279 -9.92 19.57 -7.76
C VAL A 279 -9.32 20.57 -8.76
N LEU A 280 -9.15 20.15 -10.01
CA LEU A 280 -8.71 21.04 -11.09
C LEU A 280 -9.74 22.16 -11.31
N GLY A 281 -9.28 23.41 -11.32
CA GLY A 281 -10.10 24.60 -11.56
C GLY A 281 -10.50 25.37 -10.30
N GLN A 282 -10.38 24.79 -9.10
CA GLN A 282 -10.65 25.48 -7.82
C GLN A 282 -9.39 25.84 -7.03
N GLY A 283 -8.36 26.30 -7.74
CA GLY A 283 -7.19 26.90 -7.13
C GLY A 283 -6.96 28.28 -7.73
N LYS A 284 -7.29 29.33 -6.97
CA LYS A 284 -6.56 30.60 -7.08
C LYS A 284 -5.12 30.34 -6.65
N HIS A 285 -4.37 29.60 -7.45
CA HIS A 285 -2.93 29.73 -7.42
C HIS A 285 -2.65 30.96 -8.27
N ILE A 286 -2.40 32.07 -7.58
CA ILE A 286 -1.58 33.14 -8.11
C ILE A 286 -0.32 32.44 -8.64
N PHE A 287 -0.24 32.30 -9.96
CA PHE A 287 1.01 32.01 -10.63
C PHE A 287 1.89 33.22 -10.35
N ILE A 288 2.60 33.21 -9.21
CA ILE A 288 3.82 33.98 -9.11
C ILE A 288 4.77 33.23 -10.05
N SER A 289 4.73 33.64 -11.32
CA SER A 289 5.70 33.26 -12.32
C SER A 289 7.10 33.42 -11.69
N CYS A 290 7.93 32.38 -11.73
CA CYS A 290 9.32 32.45 -11.25
C CYS A 290 10.13 33.59 -11.91
N TYR A 291 9.62 34.20 -12.99
CA TYR A 291 10.17 35.44 -13.56
C TYR A 291 10.10 36.65 -12.61
N ALA A 292 9.12 36.71 -11.71
CA ALA A 292 8.97 37.82 -10.77
C ALA A 292 10.02 37.79 -9.63
N ILE A 293 10.38 36.59 -9.16
CA ILE A 293 11.39 36.42 -8.10
C ILE A 293 12.80 36.72 -8.63
N LEU A 294 13.11 36.33 -9.87
CA LEU A 294 14.41 36.63 -10.49
C LEU A 294 14.60 38.13 -10.77
N ARG A 295 13.53 38.88 -11.10
CA ARG A 295 13.63 40.35 -11.24
C ARG A 295 13.76 41.07 -9.89
N TYR A 296 13.14 40.56 -8.83
CA TYR A 296 13.28 41.15 -7.50
C TYR A 296 14.71 40.97 -6.95
N PHE A 297 15.33 39.81 -7.14
CA PHE A 297 16.72 39.57 -6.76
C PHE A 297 17.73 40.34 -7.64
N SER A 298 17.43 40.54 -8.93
CA SER A 298 18.28 41.34 -9.82
C SER A 298 18.23 42.84 -9.52
N TRP A 299 17.18 43.34 -8.84
CA TRP A 299 17.08 44.75 -8.44
C TRP A 299 17.78 45.02 -7.10
N ILE A 300 17.71 44.08 -6.15
CA ILE A 300 18.41 44.19 -4.85
C ILE A 300 19.94 44.13 -5.00
N ASN A 301 20.46 43.41 -6.00
CA ASN A 301 21.91 43.32 -6.21
C ASN A 301 22.51 44.44 -7.08
N ASN A 302 21.70 45.42 -7.54
CA ASN A 302 22.14 46.54 -8.40
C ASN A 302 21.84 47.92 -7.80
N ASN A 303 21.49 48.00 -6.51
CA ASN A 303 21.41 49.22 -5.69
C ASN A 303 22.19 48.99 -4.40
#